data_AF-A0A8J3PBE0-F1
#
_entry.id   AF-A0A8J3PBE0-F1
#
_cell.length_a   1.000
_cell.length_b   1.000
_cell.length_c   1.000
_cell.angle_alpha   90.00
_cell.angle_beta   90.00
_cell.angle_gamma   90.00
#
_symmetry.space_group_name_H-M   'P 1'
#
loop_
_entity.id
_entity.type
_entity.pdbx_description
1 polymer ?
#
loop_
_entity_poly.entity_id
_entity_poly.type
_entity_poly.pdbx_seq_one_letter_code
_entity_poly.pdbx_strand_id
1 'polypeptide(L)'
;MTAVRADIQTSDAARDRFLAGVVALNAEQSGYTTSQLNQLLSPSLPGFRLYGVDQPLTTWDLFVLWHFVAMQMPSSPQRPMRNLAHGGPIFLPWHRMFLLRLEQQIQRVTGDPDAGLPYWDWTVDGGLPADQQHVSSLWGAAALGDARGDVVSGPLAAMRVRLMGYGTQLWSVAPRPLQRNAGTDTDVPGLPTAEDAKWALEEGIGYDSAPWDVSSDGFRNRVEGWIDPRRVGQAGSPQMHNRVHVWVGGDMGPGSSPNDPLFYLNHCNVDRLWEAWLTRGGRSYAPGDGDDQRPSGQGPNDTMVTLLGEPLTPSQVLDPSAWYSYDSIA
;
A
#
# COMPACT_ATOMS: atom_id res chain seq x y z
N MET A 1 -0.52 1.56 -25.25
CA MET A 1 -0.23 0.22 -24.74
C MET A 1 -0.58 0.24 -23.25
N THR A 2 -0.97 -0.88 -22.66
CA THR A 2 -1.18 -0.98 -21.21
C THR A 2 0.19 -1.06 -20.54
N ALA A 3 0.35 -0.39 -19.40
CA ALA A 3 1.64 -0.39 -18.70
C ALA A 3 1.99 -1.80 -18.21
N VAL A 4 3.26 -2.17 -18.26
CA VAL A 4 3.75 -3.45 -17.71
C VAL A 4 4.40 -3.17 -16.37
N ARG A 5 3.84 -3.75 -15.31
CA ARG A 5 4.40 -3.74 -13.96
C ARG A 5 5.43 -4.85 -13.86
N ALA A 6 6.69 -4.47 -13.72
CA ALA A 6 7.82 -5.40 -13.67
C ALA A 6 8.46 -5.44 -12.28
N ASP A 7 9.22 -6.49 -12.00
CA ASP A 7 10.00 -6.57 -10.75
C ASP A 7 11.10 -5.50 -10.74
N ILE A 8 11.08 -4.64 -9.71
CA ILE A 8 12.04 -3.56 -9.53
C ILE A 8 13.49 -4.04 -9.37
N GLN A 9 13.69 -5.26 -8.89
CA GLN A 9 15.02 -5.83 -8.66
C GLN A 9 15.66 -6.32 -9.97
N THR A 10 14.87 -6.63 -11.00
CA THR A 10 15.36 -7.19 -12.26
C THR A 10 15.16 -6.26 -13.47
N SER A 11 14.31 -5.24 -13.34
CA SER A 11 14.03 -4.26 -14.39
C SER A 11 14.52 -2.86 -14.03
N ASP A 12 15.75 -2.53 -14.46
CA ASP A 12 16.31 -1.19 -14.29
C ASP A 12 15.43 -0.10 -14.95
N ALA A 13 14.84 -0.40 -16.11
CA ALA A 13 13.95 0.53 -16.80
C ALA A 13 12.68 0.85 -15.99
N ALA A 14 12.07 -0.16 -15.35
CA ALA A 14 10.91 0.08 -14.49
C ALA A 14 11.30 0.84 -13.22
N ARG A 15 12.46 0.51 -12.64
CA ARG A 15 13.01 1.22 -11.48
C ARG A 15 13.25 2.70 -11.79
N ASP A 16 13.92 3.02 -12.88
CA ASP A 16 14.25 4.41 -13.25
C ASP A 16 13.00 5.25 -13.52
N ARG A 17 12.01 4.71 -14.25
CA ARG A 17 10.72 5.39 -14.51
C ARG A 17 9.96 5.67 -13.21
N PHE A 18 9.89 4.68 -12.33
CA PHE A 18 9.24 4.82 -11.03
C PHE A 18 9.92 5.89 -10.17
N LEU A 19 11.25 5.82 -10.04
CA LEU A 19 12.03 6.76 -9.24
C LEU A 19 11.92 8.20 -9.77
N ALA A 20 11.95 8.38 -11.09
CA ALA A 20 11.72 9.69 -11.71
C ALA A 20 10.32 10.23 -11.38
N GLY A 21 9.29 9.38 -11.48
CA GLY A 21 7.90 9.74 -11.19
C GLY A 21 7.66 10.14 -9.74
N VAL A 22 8.12 9.34 -8.77
CA VAL A 22 7.89 9.62 -7.34
C VAL A 22 8.64 10.88 -6.88
N VAL A 23 9.86 11.11 -7.37
CA VAL A 23 10.61 12.34 -7.09
C VAL A 23 9.91 13.56 -7.70
N ALA A 24 9.41 13.45 -8.92
CA ALA A 24 8.65 14.52 -9.57
C ALA A 24 7.36 14.85 -8.81
N LEU A 25 6.59 13.85 -8.39
CA LEU A 25 5.36 14.06 -7.62
C LEU A 25 5.60 14.65 -6.22
N ASN A 26 6.73 14.33 -5.58
CA ASN A 26 7.12 14.90 -4.28
C ASN A 26 7.67 16.33 -4.40
N ALA A 27 7.96 16.80 -5.62
CA ALA A 27 8.34 18.18 -5.91
C ALA A 27 7.17 19.02 -6.46
N GLU A 28 6.24 18.39 -7.16
CA GLU A 28 5.08 19.04 -7.77
C GLU A 28 4.15 19.62 -6.70
N GLN A 29 3.91 20.93 -6.75
CA GLN A 29 2.97 21.60 -5.85
C GLN A 29 1.54 21.15 -6.15
N SER A 30 0.81 20.76 -5.10
CA SER A 30 -0.60 20.35 -5.24
C SER A 30 -1.56 21.52 -5.48
N GLY A 31 -1.10 22.74 -5.19
CA GLY A 31 -1.94 23.94 -5.16
C GLY A 31 -2.68 24.14 -3.83
N TYR A 32 -2.50 23.24 -2.85
CA TYR A 32 -3.10 23.35 -1.53
C TYR A 32 -2.05 23.57 -0.43
N THR A 33 -2.43 24.35 0.58
CA THR A 33 -1.75 24.40 1.87
C THR A 33 -2.44 23.50 2.91
N THR A 34 -1.76 23.27 4.03
CA THR A 34 -2.32 22.53 5.17
C THR A 34 -3.61 23.19 5.70
N SER A 35 -3.62 24.52 5.83
CA SER A 35 -4.80 25.28 6.29
C SER A 35 -5.97 25.21 5.31
N GLN A 36 -5.71 25.26 4.01
CA GLN A 36 -6.73 25.10 2.98
C GLN A 36 -7.36 23.71 3.00
N LEU A 37 -6.56 22.65 3.16
CA LEU A 37 -7.10 21.28 3.26
C LEU A 37 -7.91 21.09 4.53
N ASN A 38 -7.51 21.67 5.66
CA ASN A 38 -8.35 21.70 6.87
C ASN A 38 -9.72 22.34 6.59
N GLN A 39 -9.74 23.51 5.94
CA GLN A 39 -11.00 24.20 5.62
C GLN A 39 -11.88 23.39 4.67
N LEU A 40 -11.27 22.73 3.68
CA LEU A 40 -11.98 21.95 2.67
C LEU A 40 -12.54 20.64 3.23
N LEU A 41 -11.77 19.92 4.05
CA LEU A 41 -12.07 18.54 4.41
C LEU A 41 -12.79 18.39 5.75
N SER A 42 -12.51 19.24 6.74
CA SER A 42 -13.13 19.12 8.08
C SER A 42 -14.67 19.16 8.08
N PRO A 43 -15.38 19.88 7.18
CA PRO A 43 -16.84 19.83 7.12
C PRO A 43 -17.42 18.47 6.71
N SER A 44 -16.68 17.71 5.89
CA SER A 44 -17.13 16.42 5.32
C SER A 44 -16.51 15.20 6.03
N LEU A 45 -15.42 15.40 6.77
CA LEU A 45 -14.71 14.37 7.51
C LEU A 45 -14.74 14.69 9.01
N PRO A 46 -15.74 14.17 9.76
CA PRO A 46 -15.85 14.42 11.19
C PRO A 46 -14.57 14.03 11.94
N GLY A 47 -14.04 14.96 12.73
CA GLY A 47 -12.82 14.76 13.52
C GLY A 47 -11.52 14.86 12.72
N PHE A 48 -11.57 15.03 11.39
CA PHE A 48 -10.37 15.27 10.60
C PHE A 48 -9.77 16.65 10.89
N ARG A 49 -8.46 16.65 11.18
CA ARG A 49 -7.64 17.84 11.27
C ARG A 49 -6.18 17.51 10.97
N LEU A 50 -5.55 18.35 10.14
CA LEU A 50 -4.11 18.46 10.01
C LEU A 50 -3.57 19.42 11.07
N TYR A 51 -2.74 18.90 11.96
CA TYR A 51 -2.06 19.66 13.01
C TYR A 51 -0.71 20.18 12.51
N GLY A 52 -0.06 21.04 13.30
CA GLY A 52 1.31 21.48 13.02
C GLY A 52 1.42 22.70 12.10
N VAL A 53 2.43 22.72 11.24
CA VAL A 53 2.80 23.90 10.45
C VAL A 53 1.87 24.09 9.26
N ASP A 54 1.49 25.34 8.97
CA ASP A 54 0.86 25.64 7.69
C ASP A 54 1.93 25.78 6.61
N GLN A 55 1.84 24.95 5.58
CA GLN A 55 2.80 24.92 4.48
C GLN A 55 2.13 24.45 3.18
N PRO A 56 2.71 24.77 2.01
CA PRO A 56 2.35 24.15 0.74
C PRO A 56 2.57 22.63 0.78
N LEU A 57 1.63 21.89 0.20
CA LEU A 57 1.69 20.44 0.07
C LEU A 57 1.89 20.04 -1.39
N THR A 58 2.50 18.89 -1.60
CA THR A 58 2.83 18.35 -2.92
C THR A 58 1.79 17.35 -3.38
N THR A 59 1.77 17.01 -4.66
CA THR A 59 0.87 15.99 -5.19
C THR A 59 1.07 14.66 -4.46
N TRP A 60 2.30 14.31 -4.10
CA TRP A 60 2.61 13.14 -3.26
C TRP A 60 1.94 13.19 -1.89
N ASP A 61 1.97 14.35 -1.22
CA ASP A 61 1.37 14.51 0.11
C ASP A 61 -0.15 14.29 0.10
N LEU A 62 -0.83 14.53 -1.04
CA LEU A 62 -2.26 14.23 -1.18
C LEU A 62 -2.55 12.72 -1.14
N PHE A 63 -1.66 11.87 -1.65
CA PHE A 63 -1.79 10.41 -1.54
C PHE A 63 -1.56 9.94 -0.09
N VAL A 64 -0.58 10.53 0.61
CA VAL A 64 -0.34 10.26 2.04
C VAL A 64 -1.59 10.62 2.86
N LEU A 65 -2.17 11.79 2.60
CA LEU A 65 -3.41 12.23 3.23
C LEU A 65 -4.57 11.29 2.95
N TRP A 66 -4.75 10.90 1.68
CA TRP A 66 -5.85 10.04 1.25
C TRP A 66 -5.82 8.69 1.97
N HIS A 67 -4.67 8.02 1.98
CA HIS A 67 -4.51 6.77 2.68
C HIS A 67 -4.77 6.91 4.19
N PHE A 68 -4.17 7.93 4.82
CA PHE A 68 -4.38 8.18 6.25
C PHE A 68 -5.87 8.37 6.57
N VAL A 69 -6.57 9.21 5.80
CA VAL A 69 -8.01 9.45 5.98
C VAL A 69 -8.82 8.15 5.85
N ALA A 70 -8.54 7.32 4.84
CA ALA A 70 -9.25 6.05 4.67
C ALA A 70 -9.01 5.08 5.83
N MET A 71 -7.80 5.06 6.40
CA MET A 71 -7.47 4.25 7.57
C MET A 71 -8.18 4.70 8.85
N GLN A 72 -8.37 6.02 9.04
CA GLN A 72 -8.97 6.54 10.27
C GLN A 72 -10.50 6.52 10.30
N MET A 73 -11.14 6.10 9.20
CA MET A 73 -12.59 6.02 9.11
C MET A 73 -13.05 4.56 9.31
N PRO A 74 -13.47 4.16 10.52
CA PRO A 74 -13.96 2.81 10.75
C PRO A 74 -15.25 2.57 9.96
N SER A 75 -15.36 1.39 9.36
CA SER A 75 -16.59 0.94 8.70
C SER A 75 -17.70 0.56 9.68
N SER A 76 -17.35 0.29 10.94
CA SER A 76 -18.26 -0.10 12.00
C SER A 76 -17.67 0.24 13.38
N PRO A 77 -18.46 0.80 14.32
CA PRO A 77 -18.03 1.01 15.69
C PRO A 77 -17.67 -0.29 16.44
N GLN A 78 -18.23 -1.43 16.03
CA GLN A 78 -17.99 -2.73 16.66
C GLN A 78 -16.74 -3.44 16.13
N ARG A 79 -16.20 -3.01 14.99
CA ARG A 79 -15.04 -3.62 14.31
C ARG A 79 -14.01 -2.52 14.01
N PRO A 80 -13.31 -1.99 15.02
CA PRO A 80 -12.48 -0.79 14.86
C PRO A 80 -11.27 -0.98 13.94
N MET A 81 -10.82 -2.21 13.71
CA MET A 81 -9.73 -2.52 12.78
C MET A 81 -10.19 -2.55 11.32
N ARG A 82 -11.50 -2.65 11.06
CA ARG A 82 -12.07 -2.63 9.70
C ARG A 82 -12.45 -1.20 9.32
N ASN A 83 -11.69 -0.61 8.41
CA ASN A 83 -11.88 0.75 7.92
C ASN A 83 -12.13 0.77 6.40
N LEU A 84 -12.04 1.95 5.79
CA LEU A 84 -12.39 2.13 4.37
C LEU A 84 -11.32 1.61 3.40
N ALA A 85 -10.18 1.14 3.89
CA ALA A 85 -9.08 0.61 3.08
C ALA A 85 -8.45 -0.68 3.65
N HIS A 86 -8.73 -1.07 4.89
CA HIS A 86 -8.06 -2.17 5.60
C HIS A 86 -9.00 -2.95 6.52
N GLY A 87 -8.52 -4.12 6.95
CA GLY A 87 -9.11 -4.98 7.96
C GLY A 87 -10.44 -5.56 7.53
N GLY A 88 -10.71 -5.62 6.23
CA GLY A 88 -11.95 -6.10 5.66
C GLY A 88 -11.88 -6.28 4.13
N PRO A 89 -12.98 -6.74 3.52
CA PRO A 89 -13.04 -7.12 2.12
C PRO A 89 -12.50 -6.08 1.13
N ILE A 90 -12.65 -4.79 1.42
CA ILE A 90 -12.26 -3.71 0.52
C ILE A 90 -10.73 -3.55 0.36
N PHE A 91 -9.93 -4.21 1.19
CA PHE A 91 -8.47 -4.02 1.24
C PHE A 91 -7.80 -4.09 -0.14
N LEU A 92 -8.04 -5.18 -0.87
CA LEU A 92 -7.43 -5.42 -2.17
C LEU A 92 -7.95 -4.45 -3.27
N PRO A 93 -9.28 -4.30 -3.49
CA PRO A 93 -9.77 -3.40 -4.53
C PRO A 93 -9.44 -1.92 -4.25
N TRP A 94 -9.46 -1.49 -2.99
CA TRP A 94 -9.14 -0.11 -2.64
C TRP A 94 -7.69 0.21 -2.96
N HIS A 95 -6.76 -0.67 -2.58
CA HIS A 95 -5.35 -0.48 -2.90
C HIS A 95 -5.07 -0.59 -4.41
N ARG A 96 -5.76 -1.48 -5.14
CA ARG A 96 -5.67 -1.52 -6.60
C ARG A 96 -6.08 -0.19 -7.25
N MET A 97 -7.18 0.42 -6.81
CA MET A 97 -7.59 1.75 -7.26
C MET A 97 -6.55 2.81 -6.87
N PHE A 98 -6.04 2.78 -5.65
CA PHE A 98 -5.03 3.72 -5.16
C PHE A 98 -3.75 3.67 -6.00
N LEU A 99 -3.24 2.46 -6.29
CA LEU A 99 -2.11 2.22 -7.19
C LEU A 99 -2.38 2.76 -8.60
N LEU A 100 -3.55 2.48 -9.17
CA LEU A 100 -3.95 2.99 -10.49
C LEU A 100 -3.92 4.51 -10.56
N ARG A 101 -4.38 5.20 -9.50
CA ARG A 101 -4.35 6.67 -9.44
C ARG A 101 -2.93 7.19 -9.36
N LEU A 102 -2.03 6.56 -8.59
CA LEU A 102 -0.63 6.97 -8.56
C LEU A 102 0.04 6.76 -9.93
N GLU A 103 -0.17 5.60 -10.55
CA GLU A 103 0.40 5.27 -11.86
C GLU A 103 0.03 6.32 -12.91
N GLN A 104 -1.24 6.72 -12.96
CA GLN A 104 -1.72 7.80 -13.83
C GLN A 104 -1.05 9.15 -13.55
N GLN A 105 -0.77 9.46 -12.28
CA GLN A 105 -0.05 10.70 -11.93
C GLN A 105 1.42 10.62 -12.32
N ILE A 106 2.08 9.47 -12.17
CA ILE A 106 3.47 9.26 -12.63
C ILE A 106 3.54 9.44 -14.15
N GLN A 107 2.65 8.79 -14.91
CA GLN A 107 2.59 8.94 -16.36
C GLN A 107 2.37 10.40 -16.76
N ARG A 108 1.52 11.13 -16.04
CA ARG A 108 1.28 12.57 -16.29
C ARG A 108 2.52 13.41 -16.06
N VAL A 109 3.20 13.28 -14.92
CA VAL A 109 4.33 14.17 -14.59
C VAL A 109 5.62 13.83 -15.35
N THR A 110 5.77 12.57 -15.77
CA THR A 110 6.92 12.14 -16.59
C THR A 110 6.67 12.31 -18.09
N GLY A 111 5.41 12.36 -18.52
CA GLY A 111 5.04 12.29 -19.94
C GLY A 111 5.28 10.91 -20.55
N ASP A 112 5.57 9.88 -19.74
CA ASP A 112 5.81 8.51 -20.18
C ASP A 112 4.56 7.65 -19.94
N PRO A 113 3.75 7.34 -20.97
CA PRO A 113 2.57 6.50 -20.83
C PRO A 113 2.91 5.04 -20.47
N ASP A 114 4.16 4.60 -20.64
CA ASP A 114 4.62 3.26 -20.33
C ASP A 114 5.22 3.17 -18.90
N ALA A 115 5.18 4.26 -18.13
CA ALA A 115 5.58 4.27 -16.72
C ALA A 115 4.55 3.53 -15.85
N GLY A 116 4.67 2.20 -15.81
CA GLY A 116 3.96 1.32 -14.89
C GLY A 116 4.62 1.28 -13.51
N LEU A 117 3.81 1.05 -12.46
CA LEU A 117 4.34 0.83 -11.11
C LEU A 117 5.04 -0.53 -11.02
N PRO A 118 6.34 -0.60 -10.70
CA PRO A 118 6.98 -1.88 -10.46
C PRO A 118 6.50 -2.50 -9.14
N TYR A 119 6.71 -3.80 -8.98
CA TYR A 119 6.53 -4.49 -7.71
C TYR A 119 7.88 -4.86 -7.10
N TRP A 120 7.89 -5.05 -5.78
CA TRP A 120 9.00 -5.69 -5.07
C TRP A 120 8.58 -7.08 -4.66
N ASP A 121 9.16 -8.12 -5.28
CA ASP A 121 8.96 -9.49 -4.83
C ASP A 121 9.76 -9.77 -3.55
N TRP A 122 9.22 -9.30 -2.42
CA TRP A 122 9.83 -9.48 -1.10
C TRP A 122 10.02 -10.96 -0.71
N THR A 123 9.44 -11.93 -1.44
CA THR A 123 9.69 -13.35 -1.18
C THR A 123 11.08 -13.80 -1.60
N VAL A 124 11.67 -13.12 -2.60
CA VAL A 124 13.04 -13.36 -3.06
C VAL A 124 14.03 -12.97 -1.96
N ASP A 125 13.89 -11.74 -1.45
CA ASP A 125 14.70 -11.25 -0.34
C ASP A 125 14.38 -12.01 0.95
N GLY A 126 13.12 -12.40 1.18
CA GLY A 126 12.72 -13.25 2.30
C GLY A 126 13.37 -14.63 2.31
N GLY A 127 13.85 -15.12 1.16
CA GLY A 127 14.64 -16.35 1.05
C GLY A 127 16.10 -16.21 1.50
N LEU A 128 16.60 -14.99 1.70
CA LEU A 128 17.95 -14.72 2.21
C LEU A 128 18.01 -14.87 3.74
N PRO A 129 19.20 -15.13 4.32
CA PRO A 129 19.42 -14.98 5.75
C PRO A 129 18.98 -13.59 6.25
N ALA A 130 18.34 -13.53 7.43
CA ALA A 130 17.74 -12.30 7.96
C ALA A 130 18.70 -11.09 8.00
N ASP A 131 19.97 -11.34 8.34
CA ASP A 131 21.03 -10.34 8.37
C ASP A 131 21.51 -9.88 6.99
N GLN A 132 21.08 -10.53 5.90
CA GLN A 132 21.39 -10.16 4.52
C GLN A 132 20.24 -9.44 3.80
N GLN A 133 19.01 -9.51 4.32
CA GLN A 133 17.82 -8.94 3.67
C GLN A 133 17.89 -7.42 3.53
N HIS A 134 18.44 -6.72 4.52
CA HIS A 134 18.60 -5.26 4.52
C HIS A 134 19.80 -4.76 3.70
N VAL A 135 20.53 -5.67 3.05
CA VAL A 135 21.64 -5.38 2.13
C VAL A 135 21.47 -6.10 0.79
N SER A 136 20.24 -6.56 0.48
CA SER A 136 19.86 -7.07 -0.85
C SER A 136 20.05 -6.02 -1.96
N SER A 137 19.90 -6.45 -3.21
CA SER A 137 20.02 -5.57 -4.39
C SER A 137 18.99 -4.45 -4.46
N LEU A 138 17.92 -4.51 -3.66
CA LEU A 138 16.93 -3.45 -3.54
C LEU A 138 17.52 -2.16 -2.94
N TRP A 139 18.55 -2.31 -2.10
CA TRP A 139 19.15 -1.22 -1.35
C TRP A 139 20.40 -0.66 -2.03
N GLY A 140 20.75 0.57 -1.65
CA GLY A 140 21.93 1.28 -2.11
C GLY A 140 21.62 2.37 -3.13
N ALA A 141 22.64 3.18 -3.40
CA ALA A 141 22.49 4.44 -4.13
C ALA A 141 22.03 4.29 -5.59
N ALA A 142 22.22 3.13 -6.20
CA ALA A 142 21.74 2.84 -7.56
C ALA A 142 20.30 2.29 -7.61
N ALA A 143 19.70 2.03 -6.44
CA ALA A 143 18.36 1.49 -6.28
C ALA A 143 17.54 2.42 -5.36
N LEU A 144 16.97 1.89 -4.27
CA LEU A 144 16.07 2.66 -3.40
C LEU A 144 16.76 3.50 -2.32
N GLY A 145 18.10 3.51 -2.29
CA GLY A 145 18.87 4.19 -1.25
C GLY A 145 18.98 3.37 0.04
N ASP A 146 19.06 4.06 1.16
CA ASP A 146 19.40 3.45 2.45
C ASP A 146 18.24 2.62 3.02
N ALA A 147 18.54 1.47 3.60
CA ALA A 147 17.57 0.59 4.26
C ALA A 147 17.27 1.01 5.71
N ARG A 148 18.15 1.82 6.31
CA ARG A 148 18.10 2.21 7.74
C ARG A 148 18.52 3.66 7.93
N GLY A 149 17.90 4.32 8.91
CA GLY A 149 18.12 5.73 9.21
C GLY A 149 17.47 6.67 8.18
N ASP A 150 18.01 7.88 8.09
CA ASP A 150 17.64 8.83 7.06
C ASP A 150 18.09 8.30 5.69
N VAL A 151 17.18 8.30 4.72
CA VAL A 151 17.49 8.01 3.32
C VAL A 151 18.18 9.23 2.72
N VAL A 152 19.49 9.13 2.56
CA VAL A 152 20.39 10.20 2.08
C VAL A 152 21.15 9.80 0.82
N SER A 153 21.03 8.54 0.39
CA SER A 153 21.59 8.02 -0.85
C SER A 153 20.53 7.70 -1.91
N GLY A 154 20.94 7.71 -3.18
CA GLY A 154 20.09 7.42 -4.34
C GLY A 154 19.02 8.46 -4.64
N PRO A 155 18.16 8.21 -5.63
CA PRO A 155 17.16 9.20 -6.07
C PRO A 155 16.17 9.63 -4.98
N LEU A 156 15.86 8.73 -4.03
CA LEU A 156 14.93 8.99 -2.95
C LEU A 156 15.48 9.96 -1.88
N ALA A 157 16.80 10.24 -1.88
CA ALA A 157 17.40 11.26 -1.01
C ALA A 157 16.84 12.67 -1.25
N ALA A 158 16.26 12.92 -2.43
CA ALA A 158 15.59 14.18 -2.76
C ALA A 158 14.20 14.32 -2.13
N MET A 159 13.55 13.21 -1.74
CA MET A 159 12.20 13.24 -1.21
C MET A 159 12.14 13.87 0.18
N ARG A 160 11.04 14.56 0.46
CA ARG A 160 10.75 15.12 1.77
C ARG A 160 9.41 14.64 2.29
N VAL A 161 9.42 14.20 3.54
CA VAL A 161 8.21 13.89 4.32
C VAL A 161 7.70 15.18 4.94
N ARG A 162 6.43 15.50 4.69
CA ARG A 162 5.75 16.70 5.21
C ARG A 162 4.55 16.37 6.09
N LEU A 163 3.97 15.18 5.94
CA LEU A 163 2.82 14.71 6.72
C LEU A 163 3.19 13.45 7.51
N MET A 164 2.95 13.44 8.82
CA MET A 164 3.26 12.32 9.70
C MET A 164 2.05 11.89 10.52
N GLY A 165 1.73 10.61 10.44
CA GLY A 165 0.71 9.99 11.28
C GLY A 165 1.24 9.68 12.67
N TYR A 166 0.54 10.14 13.70
CA TYR A 166 0.77 9.80 15.10
C TYR A 166 -0.52 9.22 15.69
N GLY A 167 -0.63 7.90 15.67
CA GLY A 167 -1.89 7.21 16.01
C GLY A 167 -3.02 7.64 15.06
N THR A 168 -4.05 8.27 15.61
CA THR A 168 -5.22 8.75 14.85
C THR A 168 -5.08 10.18 14.32
N GLN A 169 -3.97 10.87 14.62
CA GLN A 169 -3.74 12.26 14.21
C GLN A 169 -2.75 12.35 13.05
N LEU A 170 -2.99 13.30 12.14
CA LEU A 170 -2.07 13.62 11.05
C LEU A 170 -1.46 15.00 11.28
N TRP A 171 -0.14 15.07 11.27
CA TRP A 171 0.63 16.27 11.56
C TRP A 171 1.40 16.73 10.33
N SER A 172 1.21 17.98 9.95
CA SER A 172 2.08 18.71 9.05
C SER A 172 3.34 19.13 9.80
N VAL A 173 4.49 18.65 9.34
CA VAL A 173 5.81 18.85 9.98
C VAL A 173 6.74 19.62 9.06
N ALA A 174 7.80 20.22 9.63
CA ALA A 174 8.87 20.78 8.81
C ALA A 174 9.43 19.67 7.88
N PRO A 175 9.65 19.94 6.57
CA PRO A 175 10.10 18.94 5.63
C PRO A 175 11.39 18.25 6.10
N ARG A 176 11.38 16.92 6.15
CA ARG A 176 12.53 16.11 6.58
C ARG A 176 12.82 14.96 5.61
N PRO A 177 14.00 14.32 5.67
CA PRO A 177 14.27 13.10 4.91
C PRO A 177 13.29 11.98 5.24
N LEU A 178 13.14 11.05 4.29
CA LEU A 178 12.50 9.75 4.50
C LEU A 178 13.32 8.95 5.51
N GLN A 179 12.67 8.17 6.38
CA GLN A 179 13.31 7.34 7.39
C GLN A 179 12.87 5.87 7.29
N ARG A 180 13.81 4.95 7.44
CA ARG A 180 13.57 3.50 7.45
C ARG A 180 14.33 2.83 8.59
N ASN A 181 13.91 1.64 9.00
CA ASN A 181 14.54 0.82 10.04
C ASN A 181 14.50 -0.67 9.67
N ALA A 182 14.90 -1.00 8.43
CA ALA A 182 14.75 -2.34 7.87
C ALA A 182 15.35 -3.45 8.75
N GLY A 183 14.53 -4.42 9.15
CA GLY A 183 14.94 -5.62 9.89
C GLY A 183 15.49 -5.36 11.29
N THR A 184 15.12 -4.25 11.94
CA THR A 184 15.50 -3.99 13.33
C THR A 184 14.45 -4.42 14.34
N ASP A 185 13.21 -4.67 13.90
CA ASP A 185 12.11 -5.11 14.75
C ASP A 185 12.29 -6.59 15.14
N THR A 186 12.32 -6.89 16.44
CA THR A 186 12.58 -8.25 16.94
C THR A 186 11.39 -9.19 16.74
N ASP A 187 10.17 -8.65 16.64
CA ASP A 187 8.95 -9.44 16.41
C ASP A 187 8.80 -9.79 14.92
N VAL A 188 9.50 -9.04 14.05
CA VAL A 188 9.56 -9.26 12.61
C VAL A 188 11.01 -9.37 12.13
N PRO A 189 11.71 -10.47 12.46
CA PRO A 189 13.14 -10.61 12.18
C PRO A 189 13.48 -10.77 10.69
N GLY A 190 12.49 -10.92 9.82
CA GLY A 190 12.70 -11.12 8.38
C GLY A 190 11.42 -10.93 7.58
N LEU A 191 11.58 -10.71 6.27
CA LEU A 191 10.52 -10.58 5.28
C LEU A 191 9.73 -11.89 5.10
N PRO A 192 8.53 -11.85 4.50
CA PRO A 192 7.80 -13.06 4.18
C PRO A 192 8.49 -13.83 3.04
N THR A 193 8.35 -15.16 3.07
CA THR A 193 9.04 -16.10 2.18
C THR A 193 8.14 -16.59 1.04
N ALA A 194 8.71 -17.32 0.08
CA ALA A 194 7.94 -18.00 -0.95
C ALA A 194 6.93 -19.03 -0.38
N GLU A 195 7.25 -19.66 0.76
CA GLU A 195 6.33 -20.56 1.45
C GLU A 195 5.14 -19.81 2.06
N ASP A 196 5.35 -18.59 2.55
CA ASP A 196 4.28 -17.74 3.05
C ASP A 196 3.33 -17.33 1.92
N ALA A 197 3.88 -16.91 0.76
CA ALA A 197 3.08 -16.59 -0.43
C ALA A 197 2.30 -17.79 -0.96
N LYS A 198 2.94 -18.97 -1.04
CA LYS A 198 2.28 -20.21 -1.46
C LYS A 198 1.09 -20.57 -0.56
N TRP A 199 1.24 -20.40 0.75
CA TRP A 199 0.17 -20.66 1.71
C TRP A 199 -0.99 -19.67 1.61
N ALA A 200 -0.69 -18.39 1.38
CA ALA A 200 -1.73 -17.39 1.13
C ALA A 200 -2.50 -17.67 -0.17
N LEU A 201 -1.86 -18.27 -1.18
CA LEU A 201 -2.43 -18.62 -2.49
C LEU A 201 -3.01 -20.05 -2.57
N GLU A 202 -3.18 -20.73 -1.44
CA GLU A 202 -3.66 -22.12 -1.40
C GLU A 202 -5.00 -22.30 -2.14
N GLU A 203 -5.14 -23.39 -2.90
CA GLU A 203 -6.37 -23.67 -3.65
C GLU A 203 -7.55 -23.97 -2.71
N GLY A 204 -8.76 -23.65 -3.16
CA GLY A 204 -10.00 -23.93 -2.42
C GLY A 204 -10.34 -22.92 -1.32
N ILE A 205 -9.50 -21.92 -1.07
CA ILE A 205 -9.83 -20.79 -0.19
C ILE A 205 -10.66 -19.74 -0.94
N GLY A 206 -11.71 -19.22 -0.29
CA GLY A 206 -12.48 -18.10 -0.81
C GLY A 206 -11.72 -16.77 -0.75
N TYR A 207 -12.27 -15.74 -1.39
CA TYR A 207 -11.73 -14.37 -1.34
C TYR A 207 -11.61 -13.89 0.12
N ASP A 208 -12.71 -13.97 0.86
CA ASP A 208 -12.85 -13.61 2.27
C ASP A 208 -14.05 -14.35 2.86
N SER A 209 -14.26 -14.28 4.17
CA SER A 209 -15.39 -14.91 4.86
C SER A 209 -15.96 -14.02 5.95
N ALA A 210 -17.19 -14.33 6.40
CA ALA A 210 -17.70 -13.78 7.66
C ALA A 210 -16.69 -14.07 8.81
N PRO A 211 -16.51 -13.14 9.78
CA PRO A 211 -17.27 -11.91 10.01
C PRO A 211 -16.79 -10.68 9.20
N TRP A 212 -16.04 -10.92 8.11
CA TRP A 212 -15.53 -9.91 7.18
C TRP A 212 -14.57 -8.92 7.84
N ASP A 213 -13.67 -9.40 8.69
CA ASP A 213 -12.72 -8.57 9.41
C ASP A 213 -11.33 -9.25 9.55
N VAL A 214 -10.48 -8.72 10.41
CA VAL A 214 -9.12 -9.23 10.67
C VAL A 214 -9.08 -10.65 11.26
N SER A 215 -10.22 -11.23 11.64
CA SER A 215 -10.35 -12.61 12.12
C SER A 215 -10.85 -13.58 11.04
N SER A 216 -11.23 -13.09 9.85
CA SER A 216 -11.73 -13.91 8.75
C SER A 216 -10.68 -14.89 8.22
N ASP A 217 -11.13 -16.05 7.73
CA ASP A 217 -10.31 -16.89 6.85
C ASP A 217 -10.55 -16.49 5.38
N GLY A 218 -9.59 -16.82 4.52
CA GLY A 218 -9.64 -16.48 3.10
C GLY A 218 -8.46 -15.66 2.62
N PHE A 219 -8.31 -15.60 1.30
CA PHE A 219 -7.18 -15.00 0.60
C PHE A 219 -6.87 -13.57 1.09
N ARG A 220 -7.90 -12.71 1.17
CA ARG A 220 -7.78 -11.30 1.57
C ARG A 220 -7.06 -11.16 2.91
N ASN A 221 -7.51 -11.89 3.94
CA ASN A 221 -6.97 -11.71 5.29
C ASN A 221 -5.59 -12.38 5.46
N ARG A 222 -5.32 -13.46 4.72
CA ARG A 222 -3.99 -14.10 4.65
C ARG A 222 -2.96 -13.15 4.03
N VAL A 223 -3.28 -12.52 2.89
CA VAL A 223 -2.35 -11.62 2.20
C VAL A 223 -2.22 -10.26 2.87
N GLU A 224 -3.31 -9.73 3.46
CA GLU A 224 -3.25 -8.53 4.31
C GLU A 224 -2.35 -8.77 5.52
N GLY A 225 -2.42 -9.99 6.09
CA GLY A 225 -1.42 -10.49 7.03
C GLY A 225 -1.83 -10.42 8.50
N TRP A 226 -3.12 -10.59 8.80
CA TRP A 226 -3.64 -10.68 10.16
C TRP A 226 -3.65 -12.13 10.70
N ILE A 227 -3.62 -13.13 9.82
CA ILE A 227 -3.68 -14.54 10.19
C ILE A 227 -2.51 -15.33 9.57
N ASP A 228 -1.88 -16.16 10.40
CA ASP A 228 -1.09 -17.32 9.97
C ASP A 228 -1.05 -18.35 11.11
N PRO A 229 -1.91 -19.38 11.06
CA PRO A 229 -1.97 -20.40 12.10
C PRO A 229 -0.72 -21.28 12.14
N ARG A 230 0.16 -21.26 11.12
CA ARG A 230 1.42 -22.02 11.11
C ARG A 230 2.42 -21.47 12.14
N ARG A 231 2.24 -20.21 12.55
CA ARG A 231 3.11 -19.53 13.52
C ARG A 231 2.49 -19.57 14.93
N VAL A 232 2.16 -20.78 15.38
CA VAL A 232 1.64 -21.03 16.75
C VAL A 232 2.64 -20.48 17.78
N GLY A 233 2.18 -19.59 18.67
CA GLY A 233 3.03 -18.85 19.63
C GLY A 233 3.48 -17.47 19.16
N GLN A 234 3.21 -17.11 17.90
CA GLN A 234 3.32 -15.74 17.33
C GLN A 234 1.93 -15.19 16.97
N ALA A 235 0.89 -15.62 17.68
CA ALA A 235 -0.48 -15.15 17.45
C ALA A 235 -0.53 -13.63 17.61
N GLY A 236 -0.89 -12.92 16.53
CA GLY A 236 -0.88 -11.46 16.46
C GLY A 236 0.37 -10.83 15.85
N SER A 237 1.41 -11.60 15.52
CA SER A 237 2.56 -11.08 14.75
C SER A 237 2.15 -10.80 13.30
N PRO A 238 2.56 -9.66 12.72
CA PRO A 238 2.19 -9.27 11.38
C PRO A 238 2.78 -10.24 10.34
N GLN A 239 1.98 -10.57 9.32
CA GLN A 239 2.36 -11.47 8.22
C GLN A 239 2.28 -10.75 6.88
N MET A 240 2.82 -11.36 5.82
CA MET A 240 2.65 -10.91 4.42
C MET A 240 2.80 -9.38 4.26
N HIS A 241 1.75 -8.68 3.79
CA HIS A 241 1.72 -7.23 3.68
C HIS A 241 2.07 -6.50 5.00
N ASN A 242 1.37 -6.81 6.10
CA ASN A 242 1.61 -6.16 7.39
C ASN A 242 3.05 -6.37 7.87
N ARG A 243 3.63 -7.54 7.59
CA ARG A 243 5.01 -7.89 7.94
C ARG A 243 6.00 -7.00 7.23
N VAL A 244 5.79 -6.72 5.95
CA VAL A 244 6.65 -5.82 5.16
C VAL A 244 6.62 -4.40 5.73
N HIS A 245 5.44 -3.89 6.09
CA HIS A 245 5.31 -2.58 6.75
C HIS A 245 6.14 -2.47 8.03
N VAL A 246 6.00 -3.47 8.91
CA VAL A 246 6.72 -3.49 10.19
C VAL A 246 8.22 -3.75 9.98
N TRP A 247 8.58 -4.66 9.08
CA TRP A 247 9.98 -4.98 8.80
C TRP A 247 10.76 -3.78 8.26
N VAL A 248 10.19 -3.01 7.31
CA VAL A 248 10.85 -1.80 6.80
C VAL A 248 10.90 -0.73 7.90
N GLY A 249 9.82 -0.56 8.65
CA GLY A 249 9.73 0.40 9.76
C GLY A 249 9.90 1.86 9.31
N GLY A 250 10.15 2.74 10.28
CA GLY A 250 10.27 4.18 10.00
C GLY A 250 8.98 4.74 9.39
N ASP A 251 9.10 5.40 8.24
CA ASP A 251 7.97 5.99 7.53
C ASP A 251 7.02 4.95 6.91
N MET A 252 7.40 3.67 6.79
CA MET A 252 6.49 2.59 6.36
C MET A 252 5.53 2.11 7.46
N GLY A 253 5.74 2.49 8.72
CA GLY A 253 4.97 1.97 9.87
C GLY A 253 3.60 2.64 10.11
N PRO A 254 3.51 3.99 10.19
CA PRO A 254 2.26 4.68 10.52
C PRO A 254 1.23 4.63 9.39
N GLY A 255 0.00 5.10 9.64
CA GLY A 255 -1.01 5.26 8.59
C GLY A 255 -0.64 6.28 7.49
N SER A 256 0.43 7.04 7.68
CA SER A 256 1.09 7.86 6.66
C SER A 256 2.17 7.08 5.90
N SER A 257 2.08 5.74 5.84
CA SER A 257 3.04 4.86 5.18
C SER A 257 3.32 5.15 3.71
N PRO A 258 2.40 5.73 2.91
CA PRO A 258 2.72 6.13 1.54
C PRO A 258 3.78 7.23 1.43
N ASN A 259 4.28 7.80 2.53
CA ASN A 259 5.46 8.66 2.49
C ASN A 259 6.66 7.95 1.87
N ASP A 260 6.83 6.66 2.16
CA ASP A 260 7.89 5.84 1.56
C ASP A 260 7.40 5.25 0.22
N PRO A 261 8.10 5.47 -0.90
CA PRO A 261 7.77 4.82 -2.18
C PRO A 261 7.73 3.29 -2.11
N LEU A 262 8.42 2.65 -1.15
CA LEU A 262 8.31 1.21 -0.88
C LEU A 262 6.87 0.75 -0.62
N PHE A 263 5.99 1.64 -0.13
CA PHE A 263 4.56 1.39 0.01
C PHE A 263 3.98 0.86 -1.30
N TYR A 264 4.22 1.58 -2.40
CA TYR A 264 3.62 1.26 -3.68
C TYR A 264 4.21 -0.01 -4.29
N LEU A 265 5.48 -0.30 -4.03
CA LEU A 265 6.14 -1.54 -4.46
C LEU A 265 5.61 -2.76 -3.71
N ASN A 266 5.43 -2.64 -2.38
CA ASN A 266 4.80 -3.66 -1.54
C ASN A 266 3.38 -3.94 -2.02
N HIS A 267 2.57 -2.89 -2.19
CA HIS A 267 1.18 -3.02 -2.61
C HIS A 267 1.04 -3.52 -4.06
N CYS A 268 1.97 -3.22 -4.96
CA CYS A 268 1.99 -3.85 -6.29
C CYS A 268 2.29 -5.35 -6.21
N ASN A 269 3.13 -5.82 -5.27
CA ASN A 269 3.32 -7.26 -5.09
C ASN A 269 2.09 -7.94 -4.44
N VAL A 270 1.43 -7.28 -3.48
CA VAL A 270 0.14 -7.74 -2.94
C VAL A 270 -0.92 -7.83 -4.05
N ASP A 271 -0.97 -6.84 -4.92
CA ASP A 271 -1.87 -6.80 -6.07
C ASP A 271 -1.53 -7.88 -7.11
N ARG A 272 -0.24 -8.18 -7.32
CA ARG A 272 0.25 -9.29 -8.16
C ARG A 272 -0.20 -10.64 -7.63
N LEU A 273 -0.11 -10.85 -6.31
CA LEU A 273 -0.65 -12.05 -5.65
C LEU A 273 -2.17 -12.13 -5.82
N TRP A 274 -2.88 -11.01 -5.71
CA TRP A 274 -4.32 -10.99 -5.94
C TRP A 274 -4.68 -11.32 -7.39
N GLU A 275 -3.94 -10.80 -8.37
CA GLU A 275 -4.14 -11.16 -9.78
C GLU A 275 -3.86 -12.65 -10.04
N ALA A 276 -2.85 -13.24 -9.39
CA ALA A 276 -2.61 -14.68 -9.42
C ALA A 276 -3.81 -15.47 -8.88
N TRP A 277 -4.40 -15.02 -7.77
CA TRP A 277 -5.58 -15.65 -7.19
C TRP A 277 -6.82 -15.49 -8.09
N LEU A 278 -7.08 -14.29 -8.61
CA LEU A 278 -8.23 -13.95 -9.46
C LEU A 278 -8.24 -14.76 -10.76
N THR A 279 -7.09 -14.91 -11.40
CA THR A 279 -6.96 -15.65 -12.68
C THR A 279 -7.20 -17.16 -12.52
N ARG A 280 -6.96 -17.71 -11.33
CA ARG A 280 -7.28 -19.12 -10.99
C ARG A 280 -8.73 -19.28 -10.53
N GLY A 281 -9.26 -18.32 -9.77
CA GLY A 281 -10.54 -18.37 -9.07
C GLY A 281 -11.73 -17.73 -9.80
N GLY A 282 -11.61 -17.41 -11.09
CA GLY A 282 -12.70 -16.87 -11.90
C GLY A 282 -13.07 -15.40 -11.60
N ARG A 283 -12.12 -14.61 -11.09
CA ARG A 283 -12.26 -13.18 -10.77
C ARG A 283 -13.47 -12.86 -9.87
N SER A 284 -13.53 -13.47 -8.69
CA SER A 284 -14.63 -13.27 -7.73
C SER A 284 -14.28 -12.32 -6.58
N TYR A 285 -15.31 -11.74 -5.97
CA TYR A 285 -15.24 -10.90 -4.77
C TYR A 285 -16.31 -11.35 -3.77
N ALA A 286 -15.97 -11.30 -2.48
CA ALA A 286 -16.90 -11.56 -1.39
C ALA A 286 -16.72 -10.49 -0.30
N PRO A 287 -17.79 -10.03 0.38
CA PRO A 287 -19.17 -10.51 0.33
C PRO A 287 -19.90 -10.14 -0.96
N GLY A 288 -20.86 -10.96 -1.39
CA GLY A 288 -21.73 -10.68 -2.54
C GLY A 288 -22.88 -9.73 -2.20
N ASP A 289 -23.62 -9.26 -3.20
CA ASP A 289 -24.75 -8.34 -2.99
C ASP A 289 -25.92 -8.93 -2.19
N GLY A 290 -26.06 -10.26 -2.17
CA GLY A 290 -27.10 -10.98 -1.42
C GLY A 290 -26.66 -11.50 -0.05
N ASP A 291 -25.52 -11.06 0.47
CA ASP A 291 -25.02 -11.51 1.78
C ASP A 291 -25.61 -10.67 2.92
N ASP A 292 -26.44 -11.29 3.76
CA ASP A 292 -27.11 -10.64 4.90
C ASP A 292 -26.14 -10.17 6.00
N GLN A 293 -24.91 -10.70 6.02
CA GLN A 293 -23.84 -10.30 6.95
C GLN A 293 -22.85 -9.31 6.32
N ARG A 294 -23.11 -8.85 5.09
CA ARG A 294 -22.27 -7.89 4.39
C ARG A 294 -22.10 -6.60 5.20
N PRO A 295 -20.85 -6.16 5.44
CA PRO A 295 -20.64 -4.86 6.05
C PRO A 295 -20.99 -3.72 5.09
N SER A 296 -21.57 -2.64 5.62
CA SER A 296 -21.83 -1.41 4.86
C SER A 296 -20.53 -0.86 4.25
N GLY A 297 -20.57 -0.51 2.96
CA GLY A 297 -19.44 0.10 2.24
C GLY A 297 -18.33 -0.89 1.86
N GLN A 298 -18.55 -2.19 2.01
CA GLN A 298 -17.59 -3.26 1.68
C GLN A 298 -18.10 -4.19 0.58
N GLY A 299 -19.26 -3.90 0.00
CA GLY A 299 -19.87 -4.67 -1.08
C GLY A 299 -19.21 -4.46 -2.44
N PRO A 300 -19.50 -5.35 -3.41
CA PRO A 300 -18.84 -5.35 -4.71
C PRO A 300 -19.16 -4.10 -5.53
N ASN A 301 -20.32 -3.49 -5.27
CA ASN A 301 -20.81 -2.31 -5.97
C ASN A 301 -20.83 -1.04 -5.09
N ASP A 302 -20.26 -1.13 -3.89
CA ASP A 302 -20.09 0.04 -3.03
C ASP A 302 -18.94 0.91 -3.56
N THR A 303 -19.16 2.23 -3.57
CA THR A 303 -18.17 3.20 -4.00
C THR A 303 -17.00 3.27 -3.02
N MET A 304 -15.78 3.06 -3.51
CA MET A 304 -14.56 3.19 -2.71
C MET A 304 -14.20 4.68 -2.50
N VAL A 305 -13.86 5.05 -1.27
CA VAL A 305 -13.51 6.44 -0.95
C VAL A 305 -12.23 6.85 -1.67
N THR A 306 -12.32 7.99 -2.36
CA THR A 306 -11.20 8.65 -3.02
C THR A 306 -11.13 10.13 -2.68
N LEU A 307 -9.91 10.66 -2.53
CA LEU A 307 -9.65 12.11 -2.54
C LEU A 307 -9.15 12.58 -3.92
N LEU A 308 -8.77 11.65 -4.81
CA LEU A 308 -8.11 11.94 -6.08
C LEU A 308 -8.75 11.14 -7.23
N GLY A 309 -9.34 11.86 -8.18
CA GLY A 309 -10.01 11.27 -9.34
C GLY A 309 -11.36 10.65 -9.00
N GLU A 310 -12.00 10.08 -10.02
CA GLU A 310 -13.32 9.46 -9.87
C GLU A 310 -13.27 8.18 -9.02
N PRO A 311 -14.28 7.92 -8.18
CA PRO A 311 -14.31 6.70 -7.40
C PRO A 311 -14.62 5.48 -8.28
N LEU A 312 -14.13 4.31 -7.86
CA LEU A 312 -14.44 3.02 -8.45
C LEU A 312 -15.11 2.11 -7.42
N THR A 313 -15.73 1.03 -7.87
CA THR A 313 -16.23 -0.06 -7.02
C THR A 313 -15.31 -1.27 -7.09
N PRO A 314 -15.36 -2.21 -6.12
CA PRO A 314 -14.60 -3.46 -6.21
C PRO A 314 -14.84 -4.23 -7.50
N SER A 315 -16.09 -4.35 -7.95
CA SER A 315 -16.45 -5.01 -9.21
C SER A 315 -15.70 -4.44 -10.41
N GLN A 316 -15.51 -3.12 -10.44
CA GLN A 316 -14.85 -2.46 -11.57
C GLN A 316 -13.35 -2.75 -11.63
N VAL A 317 -12.72 -3.13 -10.53
CA VAL A 317 -11.26 -3.35 -10.47
C VAL A 317 -10.86 -4.83 -10.44
N LEU A 318 -11.82 -5.77 -10.56
CA LEU A 318 -11.52 -7.22 -10.60
C LEU A 318 -10.75 -7.64 -11.85
N ASP A 319 -10.92 -6.91 -12.96
CA ASP A 319 -10.13 -7.12 -14.18
C ASP A 319 -9.28 -5.88 -14.47
N PRO A 320 -7.96 -5.94 -14.22
CA PRO A 320 -7.08 -4.80 -14.43
C PRO A 320 -6.58 -4.68 -15.88
N SER A 321 -6.93 -5.61 -16.77
CA SER A 321 -6.30 -5.76 -18.10
C SER A 321 -6.46 -4.56 -19.02
N ALA A 322 -7.42 -3.67 -18.75
CA ALA A 322 -7.59 -2.41 -19.46
C ALA A 322 -6.55 -1.34 -19.08
N TRP A 323 -5.87 -1.49 -17.93
CA TRP A 323 -4.95 -0.49 -17.39
C TRP A 323 -3.50 -0.98 -17.41
N TYR A 324 -3.25 -2.19 -16.90
CA TYR A 324 -1.90 -2.73 -16.76
C TYR A 324 -1.87 -4.26 -16.82
N SER A 325 -0.66 -4.81 -16.90
CA SER A 325 -0.37 -6.23 -16.72
C SER A 325 0.89 -6.40 -15.87
N TYR A 326 1.13 -7.59 -15.34
CA TYR A 326 2.41 -7.94 -14.73
C TYR A 326 3.29 -8.72 -15.72
N ASP A 327 4.60 -8.48 -15.69
CA ASP A 327 5.58 -9.25 -16.48
C ASP A 327 5.60 -10.75 -16.12
N SER A 328 5.27 -11.05 -14.87
CA SER A 328 5.13 -12.37 -14.29
C SER A 328 3.94 -12.37 -13.34
N ILE A 329 3.22 -13.50 -13.26
CA ILE A 329 2.19 -13.76 -12.25
C ILE A 329 2.77 -14.69 -11.18
N ALA A 330 2.36 -14.51 -9.92
CA ALA A 330 2.89 -15.24 -8.77
C ALA A 330 2.40 -16.69 -8.70
#